data_AF-A0A1F3MD56-F1
#
_entry.id   AF-A0A1F3MD56-F1
#
_cell.length_a   1.000
_cell.length_b   1.000
_cell.length_c   1.000
_cell.angle_alpha   90.00
_cell.angle_beta   90.00
_cell.angle_gamma   90.00
#
_symmetry.space_group_name_H-M   'P 1'
#
loop_
_entity.id
_entity.type
_entity.pdbx_description
1 polymer ?
#
loop_
_entity_poly.entity_id
_entity_poly.type
_entity_poly.pdbx_seq_one_letter_code
_entity_poly.pdbx_strand_id
1 'polypeptide(L)'
;MSDDYNGYHISFFRPTTPRAKANRNIVIWLASIWAVSIFGFQILLLVLEKPTPEPAYLTFQSVWEDVEDNSADKVELQEFGKSALSVLGKIAISDKEKATLENALSWSIYQLTPDSLRSALIARVQGFEKIKAEIVNISNPDYVSARNALSKELSPVLVLVSNDVRRNILPLALRSSSMKVLTDDTKVSLPAIMEKYLIHNQSVLTDTRFLGFPFHYFYTAVFLLILFVGLCWVYCVLVDRLDERLKTVE
;
A
#
# COMPACT_ATOMS: atom_id res chain seq x y z
N MET A 1 37.76 -34.13 48.57
CA MET A 1 37.59 -32.70 48.27
C MET A 1 36.42 -32.60 47.29
N SER A 2 35.22 -32.66 47.84
CA SER A 2 34.00 -32.76 47.05
C SER A 2 32.89 -32.26 47.96
N ASP A 3 32.59 -30.97 47.92
CA ASP A 3 31.34 -30.46 48.45
C ASP A 3 30.93 -29.20 47.67
N ASP A 4 29.74 -29.33 47.09
CA ASP A 4 28.76 -28.30 46.77
C ASP A 4 29.15 -27.16 45.82
N TYR A 5 29.27 -27.51 44.53
CA TYR A 5 28.59 -26.73 43.50
C TYR A 5 27.07 -26.90 43.69
N ASN A 6 26.51 -26.27 44.72
CA ASN A 6 25.06 -26.07 44.84
C ASN A 6 24.67 -25.07 43.73
N GLY A 7 24.50 -25.62 42.52
CA GLY A 7 24.23 -24.89 41.31
C GLY A 7 22.97 -24.05 41.52
N TYR A 8 23.15 -22.73 41.51
CA TYR A 8 22.06 -21.75 41.40
C TYR A 8 21.36 -21.97 40.05
N HIS A 9 20.49 -22.98 39.97
CA HIS A 9 19.74 -23.32 38.78
C HIS A 9 18.53 -22.38 38.70
N ILE A 10 18.79 -21.13 38.30
CA ILE A 10 17.73 -20.13 38.10
C ILE A 10 17.05 -20.45 36.78
N SER A 11 15.89 -21.11 36.84
CA SER A 11 15.03 -21.36 35.68
C SER A 11 13.82 -20.41 35.71
N PHE A 12 13.59 -19.68 34.62
CA PHE A 12 12.37 -18.88 34.46
C PHE A 12 11.12 -19.75 34.42
N PHE A 13 11.18 -20.91 33.75
CA PHE A 13 10.03 -21.80 33.58
C PHE A 13 9.80 -22.71 34.79
N ARG A 14 10.85 -22.99 35.57
CA ARG A 14 10.77 -23.81 36.80
C ARG A 14 11.44 -23.10 37.98
N PRO A 15 10.90 -21.97 38.46
CA PRO A 15 11.49 -21.22 39.57
C PRO A 15 11.36 -22.00 40.88
N THR A 16 12.49 -22.28 41.52
CA THR A 16 12.56 -23.06 42.76
C THR A 16 12.45 -22.18 44.00
N THR A 17 13.01 -20.97 43.98
CA THR A 17 13.02 -20.05 45.12
C THR A 17 11.80 -19.11 45.16
N PRO A 18 11.36 -18.64 46.34
CA PRO A 18 10.27 -17.65 46.44
C PRO A 18 10.54 -16.37 45.65
N ARG A 19 11.79 -15.87 45.69
CA ARG A 19 12.24 -14.70 44.91
C ARG A 19 12.09 -14.93 43.40
N ALA A 20 12.56 -16.08 42.89
CA ALA A 20 12.45 -16.40 41.48
C ALA A 20 10.98 -16.54 41.01
N LYS A 21 10.11 -17.11 41.86
CA LYS A 21 8.67 -17.21 41.57
C LYS A 21 8.01 -15.83 41.46
N ALA A 22 8.30 -14.94 42.41
CA ALA A 22 7.77 -13.58 42.40
C ALA A 22 8.29 -12.78 41.19
N ASN A 23 9.59 -12.85 40.91
CA ASN A 23 10.17 -12.17 39.74
C ASN A 23 9.56 -12.67 38.43
N ARG A 24 9.43 -13.99 38.24
CA ARG A 24 8.77 -14.58 37.07
C ARG A 24 7.35 -14.01 36.90
N ASN A 25 6.57 -13.92 37.97
CA ASN A 25 5.20 -13.41 37.89
C ASN A 25 5.17 -11.92 37.48
N ILE A 26 6.11 -11.10 37.96
CA ILE A 26 6.25 -9.69 37.52
C ILE A 26 6.55 -9.65 36.01
N VAL A 27 7.52 -10.44 35.54
CA VAL A 27 7.88 -10.50 34.11
C VAL A 27 6.70 -10.95 33.26
N ILE A 28 5.99 -12.01 33.64
CA ILE A 28 4.80 -12.50 32.90
C ILE A 28 3.73 -11.40 32.82
N TRP A 29 3.49 -10.68 33.92
CA TRP A 29 2.51 -9.60 33.94
C TRP A 29 2.88 -8.45 33.00
N LEU A 30 4.13 -7.97 33.06
CA LEU A 30 4.63 -6.91 32.18
C LEU A 30 4.62 -7.33 30.71
N ALA A 31 5.08 -8.56 30.43
CA ALA A 31 5.05 -9.13 29.08
C ALA A 31 3.62 -9.25 28.54
N SER A 32 2.65 -9.57 29.41
CA SER A 32 1.23 -9.63 29.02
C SER A 32 0.68 -8.25 28.65
N ILE A 33 1.03 -7.19 29.39
CA ILE A 33 0.63 -5.80 29.05
C ILE A 33 1.21 -5.40 27.70
N TRP A 34 2.49 -5.69 27.48
CA TRP A 34 3.16 -5.40 26.22
C TRP A 34 2.51 -6.15 25.05
N ALA A 35 2.26 -7.45 25.22
CA ALA A 35 1.59 -8.28 24.22
C ALA A 35 0.18 -7.77 23.90
N VAL A 36 -0.60 -7.41 24.91
CA VAL A 36 -1.95 -6.82 24.71
C VAL A 36 -1.87 -5.48 23.99
N SER A 37 -0.86 -4.66 24.26
CA SER A 37 -0.71 -3.36 23.59
C SER A 37 -0.34 -3.55 22.11
N ILE A 38 0.49 -4.53 21.78
CA ILE A 38 0.83 -4.85 20.37
C ILE A 38 -0.35 -5.52 19.67
N PHE A 39 -0.73 -6.70 20.12
CA PHE A 39 -1.73 -7.52 19.42
C PHE A 39 -3.14 -6.96 19.57
N GLY A 40 -3.47 -6.39 20.73
CA GLY A 40 -4.75 -5.73 20.95
C GLY A 40 -4.93 -4.52 20.03
N PHE A 41 -3.87 -3.76 19.75
CA PHE A 41 -3.94 -2.67 18.77
C PHE A 41 -4.15 -3.18 17.35
N GLN A 42 -3.46 -4.25 16.94
CA GLN A 42 -3.66 -4.86 15.61
C GLN A 42 -5.08 -5.42 15.45
N ILE A 43 -5.60 -6.11 16.47
CA ILE A 43 -6.99 -6.59 16.48
C ILE A 43 -7.96 -5.42 16.44
N LEU A 44 -7.68 -4.35 17.19
CA LEU A 44 -8.50 -3.15 17.19
C LEU A 44 -8.55 -2.49 15.81
N LEU A 45 -7.43 -2.40 15.09
CA LEU A 45 -7.40 -1.92 13.71
C LEU A 45 -8.29 -2.79 12.83
N LEU A 46 -8.11 -4.12 12.86
CA LEU A 46 -8.90 -5.05 12.07
C LEU A 46 -10.41 -4.94 12.35
N VAL A 47 -10.81 -4.73 13.61
CA VAL A 47 -12.24 -4.61 13.99
C VAL A 47 -12.84 -3.26 13.57
N LEU A 48 -12.04 -2.19 13.56
CA LEU A 48 -12.51 -0.84 13.24
C LEU A 48 -12.40 -0.49 11.76
N GLU A 49 -11.61 -1.26 10.99
CA GLU A 49 -11.46 -1.11 9.56
C GLU A 49 -12.78 -1.33 8.82
N LYS A 50 -13.05 -0.43 7.86
CA LYS A 50 -14.18 -0.51 6.94
C LYS A 50 -13.69 -0.35 5.51
N PRO A 51 -14.30 -1.04 4.54
CA PRO A 51 -14.00 -0.83 3.14
C PRO A 51 -14.41 0.59 2.75
N THR A 52 -13.44 1.43 2.43
CA THR A 52 -13.63 2.82 2.02
C THR A 52 -13.14 2.98 0.58
N PRO A 53 -14.02 3.38 -0.35
CA PRO A 53 -13.63 3.60 -1.74
C PRO A 53 -12.80 4.88 -1.88
N GLU A 54 -11.74 4.81 -2.68
CA GLU A 54 -11.01 6.00 -3.14
C GLU A 54 -11.89 6.84 -4.08
N PRO A 55 -11.64 8.16 -4.19
CA PRO A 55 -12.37 9.02 -5.14
C PRO A 55 -12.33 8.49 -6.59
N ALA A 56 -11.21 7.91 -7.01
CA ALA A 56 -11.08 7.32 -8.35
C ALA A 56 -12.02 6.12 -8.58
N TYR A 57 -12.37 5.36 -7.54
CA TYR A 57 -13.33 4.26 -7.67
C TYR A 57 -14.73 4.79 -7.91
N LEU A 58 -15.14 5.81 -7.15
CA LEU A 58 -16.45 6.45 -7.29
C LEU A 58 -16.60 7.07 -8.68
N THR A 59 -15.54 7.73 -9.17
CA THR A 59 -15.49 8.27 -10.54
C THR A 59 -15.57 7.18 -11.60
N PHE A 60 -14.85 6.06 -11.43
CA PHE A 60 -14.96 4.91 -12.33
C PHE A 60 -16.39 4.36 -12.34
N GLN A 61 -16.99 4.13 -11.17
CA GLN A 61 -18.33 3.57 -11.02
C GLN A 61 -19.38 4.46 -11.68
N SER A 62 -19.24 5.78 -11.59
CA SER A 62 -20.19 6.71 -12.18
C SER A 62 -20.17 6.77 -13.71
N VAL A 63 -19.09 6.30 -14.35
CA VAL A 63 -18.94 6.35 -15.82
C VAL A 63 -18.91 4.95 -16.47
N TRP A 64 -18.89 3.88 -15.66
CA TRP A 64 -18.63 2.54 -16.17
C TRP A 64 -19.75 2.04 -17.10
N GLU A 65 -21.02 2.25 -16.74
CA GLU A 65 -22.17 1.82 -17.53
C GLU A 65 -22.12 2.41 -18.94
N ASP A 66 -21.89 3.72 -19.05
CA ASP A 66 -21.79 4.39 -20.35
C ASP A 66 -20.56 3.97 -21.16
N VAL A 67 -19.45 3.65 -20.49
CA VAL A 67 -18.24 3.13 -21.15
C VAL A 67 -18.50 1.72 -21.69
N GLU A 68 -19.17 0.87 -20.91
CA GLU A 68 -19.51 -0.50 -21.29
C GLU A 68 -20.44 -0.54 -22.51
N ASP A 69 -21.41 0.36 -22.56
CA ASP A 69 -22.40 0.51 -23.63
C ASP A 69 -21.89 1.33 -24.84
N ASN A 70 -20.69 1.90 -24.74
CA ASN A 70 -20.12 2.84 -25.72
C ASN A 70 -20.96 4.13 -25.92
N SER A 71 -21.73 4.55 -24.91
CA SER A 71 -22.45 5.83 -24.87
C SER A 71 -21.64 6.96 -24.21
N ALA A 72 -20.52 6.64 -23.56
CA ALA A 72 -19.72 7.59 -22.80
C ALA A 72 -19.25 8.79 -23.63
N ASP A 73 -19.44 9.98 -23.07
CA ASP A 73 -18.96 11.21 -23.66
C ASP A 73 -17.45 11.40 -23.48
N LYS A 74 -16.92 12.52 -24.00
CA LYS A 74 -15.49 12.82 -23.92
C LYS A 74 -15.01 12.97 -22.46
N VAL A 75 -15.78 13.60 -21.59
CA VAL A 75 -15.41 13.84 -20.20
C VAL A 75 -15.43 12.51 -19.43
N GLU A 76 -16.44 11.69 -19.65
CA GLU A 76 -16.58 10.37 -19.04
C GLU A 76 -15.44 9.43 -19.44
N LEU A 77 -15.05 9.40 -20.72
CA LEU A 77 -13.89 8.66 -21.19
C LEU A 77 -12.56 9.16 -20.58
N GLN A 78 -12.44 10.47 -20.32
CA GLN A 78 -11.28 11.04 -19.64
C GLN A 78 -11.21 10.59 -18.18
N GLU A 79 -12.34 10.61 -17.47
CA GLU A 79 -12.46 10.13 -16.09
C GLU A 79 -12.20 8.62 -15.98
N PHE A 80 -12.73 7.83 -16.92
CA PHE A 80 -12.43 6.41 -17.04
C PHE A 80 -10.94 6.14 -17.23
N GLY A 81 -10.31 6.81 -18.20
CA GLY A 81 -8.87 6.68 -18.46
C GLY A 81 -8.01 7.09 -17.27
N LYS A 82 -8.37 8.18 -16.57
CA LYS A 82 -7.68 8.63 -15.35
C LYS A 82 -7.81 7.60 -14.23
N SER A 83 -8.96 6.97 -14.08
CA SER A 83 -9.21 5.97 -13.03
C SER A 83 -8.40 4.69 -13.26
N ALA A 84 -8.40 4.17 -14.50
CA ALA A 84 -7.54 3.04 -14.88
C ALA A 84 -6.05 3.35 -14.69
N LEU A 85 -5.62 4.56 -15.08
CA LEU A 85 -4.23 5.01 -14.91
C LEU A 85 -3.82 5.14 -13.43
N SER A 86 -4.73 5.53 -12.55
CA SER A 86 -4.48 5.56 -11.09
C SER A 86 -4.18 4.16 -10.56
N VAL A 87 -4.88 3.13 -11.03
CA VAL A 87 -4.60 1.74 -10.65
C VAL A 87 -3.26 1.28 -11.23
N LEU A 88 -2.98 1.56 -12.51
CA LEU A 88 -1.71 1.21 -13.16
C LEU A 88 -0.46 1.80 -12.50
N GLY A 89 -0.62 2.86 -11.71
CA GLY A 89 0.46 3.43 -10.90
C GLY A 89 0.80 2.65 -9.62
N LYS A 90 -0.02 1.67 -9.23
CA LYS A 90 0.20 0.84 -8.04
C LYS A 90 1.27 -0.23 -8.33
N ILE A 91 2.11 -0.52 -7.34
CA ILE A 91 3.32 -1.36 -7.51
C ILE A 91 2.95 -2.86 -7.64
N ALA A 92 1.90 -3.30 -6.96
CA ALA A 92 1.57 -4.72 -6.80
C ALA A 92 0.36 -5.13 -7.64
N ILE A 93 0.50 -5.10 -8.97
CA ILE A 93 -0.56 -5.53 -9.91
C ILE A 93 -0.09 -6.82 -10.61
N SER A 94 -0.96 -7.83 -10.70
CA SER A 94 -0.63 -9.04 -11.48
C SER A 94 -0.55 -8.75 -12.97
N ASP A 95 0.25 -9.52 -13.73
CA ASP A 95 0.43 -9.28 -15.17
C ASP A 95 -0.90 -9.36 -15.96
N LYS A 96 -1.81 -10.25 -15.56
CA LYS A 96 -3.13 -10.38 -16.17
C LYS A 96 -3.98 -9.13 -15.93
N GLU A 97 -4.10 -8.69 -14.68
CA GLU A 97 -4.88 -7.49 -14.33
C GLU A 97 -4.27 -6.24 -14.94
N LYS A 98 -2.94 -6.18 -15.02
CA LYS A 98 -2.21 -5.12 -15.71
C LYS A 98 -2.57 -5.09 -17.19
N ALA A 99 -2.56 -6.22 -17.89
CA ALA A 99 -2.97 -6.28 -19.29
C ALA A 99 -4.42 -5.78 -19.51
N THR A 100 -5.35 -6.14 -18.61
CA THR A 100 -6.72 -5.61 -18.61
C THR A 100 -6.75 -4.08 -18.50
N LEU A 101 -6.03 -3.52 -17.54
CA LEU A 101 -5.95 -2.07 -17.31
C LEU A 101 -5.25 -1.34 -18.47
N GLU A 102 -4.20 -1.93 -19.03
CA GLU A 102 -3.50 -1.40 -20.21
C GLU A 102 -4.43 -1.40 -21.44
N ASN A 103 -5.31 -2.40 -21.60
CA ASN A 103 -6.33 -2.39 -22.65
C ASN A 103 -7.37 -1.29 -22.43
N ALA A 104 -7.91 -1.18 -21.22
CA ALA A 104 -8.86 -0.13 -20.86
C ALA A 104 -8.29 1.28 -21.12
N LEU A 105 -7.07 1.56 -20.65
CA LEU A 105 -6.41 2.85 -20.85
C LEU A 105 -6.07 3.12 -22.32
N SER A 106 -5.53 2.13 -23.04
CA SER A 106 -5.14 2.31 -24.44
C SER A 106 -6.35 2.57 -25.33
N TRP A 107 -7.44 1.85 -25.08
CA TRP A 107 -8.71 2.06 -25.77
C TRP A 107 -9.30 3.44 -25.48
N SER A 108 -9.32 3.90 -24.21
CA SER A 108 -9.90 5.21 -23.89
C SER A 108 -9.12 6.36 -24.53
N ILE A 109 -7.78 6.31 -24.51
CA ILE A 109 -6.93 7.28 -25.21
C ILE A 109 -7.20 7.27 -26.72
N TYR A 110 -7.39 6.10 -27.31
CA TYR A 110 -7.72 5.98 -28.74
C TYR A 110 -9.08 6.59 -29.05
N GLN A 111 -10.10 6.34 -28.22
CA GLN A 111 -11.43 6.94 -28.39
C GLN A 111 -11.40 8.47 -28.28
N LEU A 112 -10.66 9.00 -27.32
CA LEU A 112 -10.47 10.44 -27.09
C LEU A 112 -9.63 11.13 -28.18
N THR A 113 -8.91 10.35 -29.00
CA THR A 113 -8.08 10.87 -30.08
C THR A 113 -8.91 11.05 -31.36
N PRO A 114 -8.85 12.22 -32.02
CA PRO A 114 -9.55 12.45 -33.28
C PRO A 114 -9.20 11.41 -34.35
N ASP A 115 -10.17 11.02 -35.17
CA ASP A 115 -9.99 9.97 -36.19
C ASP A 115 -8.80 10.20 -37.11
N SER A 116 -8.57 11.45 -37.50
CA SER A 116 -7.44 11.85 -38.35
C SER A 116 -6.07 11.60 -37.72
N LEU A 117 -5.98 11.49 -36.40
CA LEU A 117 -4.74 11.31 -35.64
C LEU A 117 -4.56 9.89 -35.08
N ARG A 118 -5.61 9.05 -35.10
CA ARG A 118 -5.59 7.70 -34.53
C ARG A 118 -4.49 6.79 -35.11
N SER A 119 -4.27 6.83 -36.43
CA SER A 119 -3.20 6.06 -37.07
C SER A 119 -1.81 6.55 -36.65
N ALA A 120 -1.63 7.87 -36.51
CA ALA A 120 -0.37 8.45 -36.06
C ALA A 120 -0.09 8.11 -34.60
N LEU A 121 -1.12 8.12 -33.74
CA LEU A 121 -1.02 7.69 -32.34
C LEU A 121 -0.54 6.24 -32.23
N ILE A 122 -1.16 5.31 -32.96
CA ILE A 122 -0.75 3.90 -32.96
C ILE A 122 0.73 3.77 -33.36
N ALA A 123 1.13 4.45 -34.45
CA ALA A 123 2.52 4.41 -34.92
C ALA A 123 3.51 4.95 -33.89
N ARG A 124 3.16 6.02 -33.16
CA ARG A 124 4.00 6.58 -32.09
C ARG A 124 4.14 5.64 -30.91
N VAL A 125 3.05 5.01 -30.47
CA VAL A 125 3.10 4.03 -29.37
C VAL A 125 3.91 2.80 -29.78
N GLN A 126 3.74 2.29 -31.00
CA GLN A 126 4.57 1.20 -31.53
C GLN A 126 6.06 1.56 -31.58
N GLY A 127 6.39 2.79 -31.99
CA GLY A 127 7.77 3.28 -31.98
C GLY A 127 8.36 3.30 -30.57
N PHE A 128 7.60 3.75 -29.58
CA PHE A 128 8.02 3.74 -28.18
C PHE A 128 8.17 2.32 -27.62
N GLU A 129 7.24 1.40 -27.94
CA GLU A 129 7.33 0.00 -27.54
C GLU A 129 8.60 -0.68 -28.07
N LYS A 130 9.00 -0.39 -29.31
CA LYS A 130 10.26 -0.88 -29.89
C LYS A 130 11.48 -0.36 -29.13
N ILE A 131 11.56 0.95 -28.90
CA ILE A 131 12.65 1.56 -28.11
C ILE A 131 12.71 0.93 -26.71
N LYS A 132 11.56 0.75 -26.06
CA LYS A 132 11.44 0.14 -24.73
C LYS A 132 11.94 -1.31 -24.72
N ALA A 133 11.72 -2.08 -25.78
CA ALA A 133 12.17 -3.46 -25.89
C ALA A 133 13.69 -3.59 -26.12
N GLU A 134 14.33 -2.58 -26.72
CA GLU A 134 15.75 -2.58 -27.07
C GLU A 134 16.66 -2.01 -25.97
N ILE A 135 16.11 -1.25 -25.02
CA ILE A 135 16.91 -0.60 -23.99
C ILE A 135 17.38 -1.57 -22.89
N VAL A 136 18.62 -1.37 -22.45
CA VAL A 136 19.17 -2.02 -21.25
C VAL A 136 19.05 -1.13 -20.01
N ASN A 137 19.00 0.19 -20.21
CA ASN A 137 19.01 1.19 -19.14
C ASN A 137 17.89 2.22 -19.36
N ILE A 138 17.09 2.46 -18.32
CA ILE A 138 16.01 3.46 -18.27
C ILE A 138 16.49 4.90 -18.43
N SER A 139 17.80 5.15 -18.29
CA SER A 139 18.45 6.45 -18.51
C SER A 139 18.87 6.67 -19.97
N ASN A 140 18.59 5.74 -20.89
CA ASN A 140 18.87 5.93 -22.31
C ASN A 140 18.17 7.22 -22.82
N PRO A 141 18.90 8.14 -23.47
CA PRO A 141 18.35 9.45 -23.86
C PRO A 141 17.21 9.34 -24.87
N ASP A 142 17.24 8.37 -25.79
CA ASP A 142 16.19 8.16 -26.78
C ASP A 142 14.90 7.65 -26.11
N TYR A 143 15.03 6.72 -25.15
CA TYR A 143 13.91 6.26 -24.35
C TYR A 143 13.28 7.38 -23.52
N VAL A 144 14.10 8.16 -22.80
CA VAL A 144 13.62 9.29 -22.00
C VAL A 144 12.95 10.33 -22.87
N SER A 145 13.54 10.67 -24.02
CA SER A 145 13.00 11.61 -25.00
C SER A 145 11.65 11.12 -25.55
N ALA A 146 11.57 9.88 -26.03
CA ALA A 146 10.34 9.29 -26.56
C ALA A 146 9.23 9.20 -25.51
N ARG A 147 9.56 8.78 -24.27
CA ARG A 147 8.63 8.76 -23.13
C ARG A 147 8.10 10.17 -22.83
N ASN A 148 8.97 11.16 -22.75
CA ASN A 148 8.58 12.54 -22.43
C ASN A 148 7.75 13.17 -23.56
N ALA A 149 8.05 12.84 -24.83
CA ALA A 149 7.28 13.29 -25.98
C ALA A 149 5.85 12.73 -25.96
N LEU A 150 5.69 11.42 -25.77
CA LEU A 150 4.37 10.78 -25.61
C LEU A 150 3.62 11.32 -24.40
N SER A 151 4.31 11.48 -23.26
CA SER A 151 3.70 12.05 -22.06
C SER A 151 3.16 13.47 -22.34
N LYS A 152 3.97 14.33 -22.97
CA LYS A 152 3.57 15.71 -23.31
C LYS A 152 2.36 15.75 -24.25
N GLU A 153 2.33 14.86 -25.24
CA GLU A 153 1.25 14.76 -26.22
C GLU A 153 -0.06 14.23 -25.61
N LEU A 154 0.02 13.21 -24.75
CA LEU A 154 -1.16 12.50 -24.25
C LEU A 154 -1.69 13.02 -22.91
N SER A 155 -0.89 13.77 -22.15
CA SER A 155 -1.36 14.39 -20.90
C SER A 155 -2.59 15.28 -21.10
N PRO A 156 -2.66 16.15 -22.13
CA PRO A 156 -3.86 16.95 -22.40
C PRO A 156 -5.09 16.12 -22.77
N VAL A 157 -4.90 14.93 -23.37
CA VAL A 157 -6.00 14.03 -23.75
C VAL A 157 -6.79 13.59 -22.52
N LEU A 158 -6.10 13.28 -21.41
CA LEU A 158 -6.71 12.93 -20.11
C LEU A 158 -6.84 14.12 -19.14
N VAL A 159 -6.55 15.34 -19.59
CA VAL A 159 -6.57 16.55 -18.74
C VAL A 159 -5.67 16.41 -17.50
N LEU A 160 -4.50 15.77 -17.66
CA LEU A 160 -3.52 15.63 -16.57
C LEU A 160 -2.79 16.96 -16.34
N VAL A 161 -2.81 17.44 -15.10
CA VAL A 161 -2.11 18.67 -14.68
C VAL A 161 -0.59 18.48 -14.72
N SER A 162 0.17 19.57 -14.89
CA SER A 162 1.60 19.50 -15.19
C SER A 162 2.43 18.76 -14.13
N ASN A 163 2.01 18.80 -12.87
CA ASN A 163 2.63 18.16 -11.72
C ASN A 163 2.04 16.78 -11.39
N ASP A 164 1.11 16.25 -12.19
CA ASP A 164 0.53 14.94 -11.96
C ASP A 164 1.56 13.83 -12.25
N VAL A 165 1.83 13.00 -11.24
CA VAL A 165 2.77 11.88 -11.34
C VAL A 165 2.34 10.83 -12.37
N ARG A 166 1.03 10.71 -12.65
CA ARG A 166 0.47 9.78 -13.63
C ARG A 166 0.94 10.06 -15.05
N ARG A 167 1.39 11.29 -15.35
CA ARG A 167 2.00 11.65 -16.63
C ARG A 167 3.24 10.82 -16.96
N ASN A 168 3.99 10.38 -15.94
CA ASN A 168 5.18 9.56 -16.11
C ASN A 168 4.85 8.08 -16.36
N ILE A 169 3.68 7.64 -15.92
CA ILE A 169 3.19 6.26 -16.05
C ILE A 169 2.48 6.07 -17.39
N LEU A 170 1.77 7.10 -17.86
CA LEU A 170 0.92 7.04 -19.06
C LEU A 170 1.62 6.40 -20.27
N PRO A 171 2.81 6.83 -20.73
CA PRO A 171 3.45 6.19 -21.89
C PRO A 171 3.81 4.72 -21.67
N LEU A 172 4.08 4.32 -20.42
CA LEU A 172 4.53 2.97 -20.06
C LEU A 172 3.39 1.95 -20.07
N ALA A 173 2.16 2.42 -19.82
CA ALA A 173 0.96 1.61 -19.74
C ALA A 173 0.22 1.48 -21.08
N LEU A 174 0.59 2.25 -22.10
CA LEU A 174 -0.06 2.13 -23.41
C LEU A 174 0.42 0.87 -24.15
N ARG A 175 -0.52 0.25 -24.85
CA ARG A 175 -0.32 -0.92 -25.71
C ARG A 175 -0.95 -0.69 -27.07
N SER A 176 -0.13 -0.68 -28.12
CA SER A 176 -0.63 -0.43 -29.47
C SER A 176 -1.62 -1.50 -29.96
N SER A 177 -1.42 -2.76 -29.54
CA SER A 177 -2.31 -3.89 -29.82
C SER A 177 -3.71 -3.72 -29.20
N SER A 178 -3.84 -2.91 -28.16
CA SER A 178 -5.04 -2.81 -27.33
C SER A 178 -5.88 -1.55 -27.59
N MET A 179 -5.51 -0.72 -28.57
CA MET A 179 -6.13 0.60 -28.76
C MET A 179 -7.52 0.56 -29.42
N LYS A 180 -7.78 -0.41 -30.30
CA LYS A 180 -8.96 -0.35 -31.16
C LYS A 180 -10.24 -0.85 -30.49
N VAL A 181 -10.12 -1.81 -29.57
CA VAL A 181 -11.26 -2.53 -29.00
C VAL A 181 -11.07 -2.71 -27.50
N LEU A 182 -12.11 -2.38 -26.73
CA LEU A 182 -12.23 -2.80 -25.34
C LEU A 182 -12.73 -4.24 -25.34
N THR A 183 -11.86 -5.18 -24.98
CA THR A 183 -12.19 -6.61 -25.11
C THR A 183 -13.28 -7.03 -24.13
N ASP A 184 -14.06 -8.05 -24.46
CA ASP A 184 -15.10 -8.57 -23.55
C ASP A 184 -14.50 -9.06 -22.23
N ASP A 185 -13.34 -9.71 -22.28
CA ASP A 185 -12.57 -10.11 -21.09
C ASP A 185 -12.23 -8.90 -20.21
N THR A 186 -11.86 -7.77 -20.82
CA THR A 186 -11.61 -6.52 -20.11
C THR A 186 -12.90 -6.01 -19.47
N LYS A 187 -14.01 -5.97 -20.22
CA LYS A 187 -15.30 -5.50 -19.69
C LYS A 187 -15.74 -6.29 -18.46
N VAL A 188 -15.65 -7.62 -18.55
CA VAL A 188 -16.05 -8.52 -17.45
C VAL A 188 -15.12 -8.41 -16.23
N SER A 189 -13.80 -8.27 -16.44
CA SER A 189 -12.83 -8.30 -15.33
C SER A 189 -12.52 -6.94 -14.70
N LEU A 190 -12.68 -5.84 -15.44
CA LEU A 190 -12.26 -4.51 -15.00
C LEU A 190 -12.96 -4.04 -13.71
N PRO A 191 -14.28 -4.18 -13.52
CA PRO A 191 -14.93 -3.74 -12.28
C PRO A 191 -14.34 -4.37 -11.02
N ALA A 192 -14.11 -5.69 -11.03
CA ALA A 192 -13.52 -6.41 -9.90
C ALA A 192 -12.05 -5.99 -9.65
N ILE A 193 -11.30 -5.68 -10.70
CA ILE A 193 -9.94 -5.15 -10.60
C ILE A 193 -9.95 -3.76 -9.96
N MET A 194 -10.85 -2.88 -10.41
CA MET A 194 -10.99 -1.53 -9.88
C MET A 194 -11.41 -1.57 -8.40
N GLU A 195 -12.35 -2.45 -8.03
CA GLU A 195 -12.77 -2.66 -6.64
C GLU A 195 -11.60 -3.12 -5.77
N LYS A 196 -10.88 -4.17 -6.19
CA LYS A 196 -9.74 -4.73 -5.47
C LYS A 196 -8.65 -3.70 -5.19
N TYR A 197 -8.36 -2.84 -6.16
CA TYR A 197 -7.25 -1.89 -6.04
C TYR A 197 -7.66 -0.53 -5.49
N LEU A 198 -8.91 -0.09 -5.58
CA LEU A 198 -9.33 1.25 -5.17
C LEU A 198 -10.26 1.27 -3.95
N ILE A 199 -10.63 0.12 -3.42
CA ILE A 199 -11.26 0.03 -2.09
C ILE A 199 -10.20 -0.40 -1.08
N HIS A 200 -10.04 0.41 -0.04
CA HIS A 200 -9.06 0.18 1.00
C HIS A 200 -9.74 0.15 2.36
N ASN A 201 -9.22 -0.70 3.25
CA ASN A 201 -9.66 -0.72 4.63
C ASN A 201 -9.12 0.52 5.36
N GLN A 202 -10.03 1.36 5.83
CA GLN A 202 -9.70 2.56 6.60
C GLN A 202 -10.50 2.56 7.91
N SER A 203 -9.95 3.21 8.94
CA SER A 203 -10.58 3.39 10.23
C SER A 203 -10.26 4.76 10.81
N VAL A 204 -10.99 5.17 11.84
CA VAL A 204 -10.69 6.40 12.59
C VAL A 204 -9.24 6.39 13.10
N LEU A 205 -8.67 5.23 13.43
CA LEU A 205 -7.28 5.11 13.90
C LEU A 205 -6.24 5.26 12.78
N THR A 206 -6.59 4.92 11.54
CA THR A 206 -5.71 5.15 10.38
C THR A 206 -5.76 6.59 9.91
N ASP A 207 -6.93 7.22 10.01
CA ASP A 207 -7.19 8.54 9.42
C ASP A 207 -6.87 9.69 10.38
N THR A 208 -6.95 9.44 11.68
CA THR A 208 -6.58 10.43 12.71
C THR A 208 -5.11 10.77 12.58
N ARG A 209 -4.79 12.06 12.47
CA ARG A 209 -3.42 12.55 12.49
C ARG A 209 -3.02 12.99 13.89
N PHE A 210 -1.85 12.55 14.33
CA PHE A 210 -1.22 12.94 15.59
C PHE A 210 0.20 13.44 15.31
N LEU A 211 0.52 14.67 15.74
CA LEU A 211 1.81 15.33 15.49
C LEU A 211 2.24 15.35 14.00
N GLY A 212 1.28 15.41 13.08
CA GLY A 212 1.52 15.47 11.63
C GLY A 212 1.62 14.11 10.93
N PHE A 213 1.53 12.99 11.65
CA PHE A 213 1.58 11.64 11.09
C PHE A 213 0.27 10.87 11.37
N PRO A 214 -0.08 9.85 10.57
CA PRO A 214 -1.15 8.92 10.91
C PRO A 214 -0.98 8.31 12.31
N PHE A 215 -2.04 8.28 13.11
CA PHE A 215 -2.00 7.88 14.52
C PHE A 215 -1.47 6.47 14.71
N HIS A 216 -1.88 5.52 13.88
CA HIS A 216 -1.38 4.15 13.94
C HIS A 216 0.15 4.04 13.79
N TYR A 217 0.79 4.87 12.94
CA TYR A 217 2.25 4.92 12.85
C TYR A 217 2.89 5.48 14.11
N PHE A 218 2.33 6.55 14.67
CA PHE A 218 2.79 7.07 15.96
C PHE A 218 2.67 5.99 17.06
N TYR A 219 1.53 5.30 17.11
CA TYR A 219 1.28 4.25 18.08
C TYR A 219 2.37 3.16 17.99
N THR A 220 2.59 2.62 16.79
CA THR A 220 3.51 1.50 16.61
C THR A 220 4.98 1.88 16.73
N ALA A 221 5.38 3.06 16.23
CA ALA A 221 6.79 3.44 16.17
C ALA A 221 7.29 4.14 17.45
N VAL A 222 6.44 4.95 18.09
CA VAL A 222 6.85 5.83 19.20
C VAL A 222 6.22 5.37 20.51
N PHE A 223 4.89 5.25 20.56
CA PHE A 223 4.19 4.92 21.81
C PHE A 223 4.61 3.55 22.35
N LEU A 224 4.66 2.51 21.51
CA LEU A 224 5.08 1.18 21.95
C LEU A 224 6.52 1.15 22.48
N LEU A 225 7.41 1.98 21.93
CA LEU A 225 8.79 2.10 22.40
C LEU A 225 8.85 2.77 23.78
N ILE A 226 8.12 3.89 23.96
CA ILE A 226 8.02 4.59 25.25
C ILE A 226 7.40 3.65 26.29
N LEU A 227 6.33 2.94 25.93
CA LEU A 227 5.70 1.94 26.78
C LEU A 227 6.70 0.86 27.22
N PHE A 228 7.49 0.32 26.28
CA PHE A 228 8.50 -0.69 26.60
C PHE A 228 9.54 -0.17 27.61
N VAL A 229 10.09 1.03 27.40
CA VAL A 229 11.03 1.64 28.35
C VAL A 229 10.36 1.88 29.71
N GLY A 230 9.10 2.34 29.72
CA GLY A 230 8.31 2.50 30.93
C GLY A 230 8.10 1.18 31.69
N LEU A 231 7.81 0.09 30.98
CA LEU A 231 7.66 -1.25 31.57
C LEU A 231 8.99 -1.76 32.17
N CYS A 232 10.13 -1.49 31.53
CA CYS A 232 11.46 -1.79 32.08
C CYS A 232 11.74 -1.00 33.36
N TRP A 233 11.37 0.29 33.38
CA TRP A 233 11.51 1.10 34.59
C TRP A 233 10.61 0.60 35.72
N VAL A 234 9.35 0.29 35.43
CA VAL A 234 8.41 -0.33 36.38
C VAL A 234 8.94 -1.66 36.90
N TYR A 235 9.55 -2.48 36.04
CA TYR A 235 10.19 -3.73 36.45
C TYR A 235 11.26 -3.49 37.52
N CYS A 236 12.22 -2.57 37.28
CA CYS A 236 13.28 -2.27 38.24
C CYS A 236 12.68 -1.86 39.61
N VAL A 237 11.73 -0.93 39.61
CA VAL A 237 11.08 -0.46 40.85
C VAL A 237 10.34 -1.58 41.58
N LEU A 238 9.67 -2.49 40.85
CA LEU A 238 8.96 -3.61 41.46
C LEU A 238 9.92 -4.66 42.04
N VAL A 239 11.06 -4.89 41.39
CA VAL A 239 12.09 -5.82 41.86
C VAL A 239 12.80 -5.26 43.09
N ASP A 240 13.16 -3.97 43.11
CA ASP A 240 13.78 -3.34 44.29
C ASP A 240 12.87 -3.48 45.53
N ARG A 241 11.58 -3.18 45.36
CA ARG A 241 10.58 -3.37 46.42
C ARG A 241 10.40 -4.82 46.84
N LEU A 242 10.54 -5.77 45.91
CA LEU A 242 10.48 -7.19 46.21
C LEU A 242 11.68 -7.61 47.05
N ASP A 243 12.87 -7.11 46.73
CA ASP A 243 14.11 -7.41 47.43
C ASP A 243 14.11 -6.82 48.85
N GLU A 244 13.63 -5.59 49.02
CA GLU A 244 13.41 -4.98 50.34
C GLU A 244 12.46 -5.83 51.21
N ARG A 245 11.35 -6.29 50.64
CA ARG A 245 10.34 -7.10 51.35
C ARG A 245 10.85 -8.46 51.77
N LEU A 246 11.65 -9.09 50.92
CA LEU A 246 12.22 -10.41 51.19
C LEU A 246 13.43 -10.36 52.14
N LYS A 247 13.81 -9.16 52.62
CA LYS A 247 14.93 -8.95 53.55
C LYS A 247 16.22 -9.62 53.09
N THR A 248 16.45 -9.64 51.78
CA THR A 248 17.77 -9.96 51.23
C THR A 248 18.56 -8.67 51.06
N VAL A 249 18.83 -8.03 52.19
CA VAL A 249 20.10 -7.31 52.38
C VAL A 249 20.92 -8.29 53.21
N GLU A 250 22.08 -8.67 52.68
CA GLU A 250 23.05 -9.65 53.19
C GLU A 250 22.95 -10.04 54.68
#